data_AF-A0A1G8BTU8-F1
#
_entry.id   AF-A0A1G8BTU8-F1
#
_cell.length_a   1.000
_cell.length_b   1.000
_cell.length_c   1.000
_cell.angle_alpha   90.00
_cell.angle_beta   90.00
_cell.angle_gamma   90.00
#
_symmetry.space_group_name_H-M   'P 1'
#
loop_
_entity.id
_entity.type
_entity.pdbx_description
1 polymer ?
#
loop_
_entity_poly.entity_id
_entity_poly.type
_entity_poly.pdbx_seq_one_letter_code
_entity_poly.pdbx_strand_id
1 'polypeptide(L)' 'MSKFKDVIVTLSKKHPETGEPAQAGHTFVIGTLGKKKDWYEIETEQLNKFKNEDLQLELFKLLHPQTHH' A
#
# COMPACT_ATOMS: atom_id res chain seq x y z
N MET A 1 8.32 -12.76 -15.20
CA MET A 1 8.32 -11.44 -14.52
C MET A 1 7.28 -11.50 -13.41
N SER A 2 7.70 -11.30 -12.16
CA SER A 2 6.83 -11.44 -10.99
C SER A 2 5.78 -10.33 -10.97
N LYS A 3 4.49 -10.67 -11.02
CA LYS A 3 3.35 -9.73 -11.15
C LYS A 3 3.26 -8.64 -10.07
N PHE A 4 3.94 -8.81 -8.93
CA PHE A 4 3.99 -7.83 -7.85
C PHE A 4 5.03 -6.71 -8.06
N LYS A 5 5.99 -6.87 -9.00
CA LYS A 5 6.95 -5.80 -9.34
C LYS A 5 6.30 -4.62 -10.05
N ASP A 6 5.12 -4.82 -10.63
CA ASP A 6 4.33 -3.77 -11.27
C ASP A 6 3.54 -2.92 -10.27
N VAL A 7 3.55 -3.26 -8.98
CA VAL A 7 2.91 -2.46 -7.93
C VAL A 7 3.77 -1.26 -7.60
N ILE A 8 3.27 -0.07 -7.91
CA ILE A 8 3.88 1.20 -7.53
C ILE A 8 3.45 1.52 -6.10
N VAL A 9 4.42 1.60 -5.19
CA VAL A 9 4.20 1.98 -3.78
C VAL A 9 4.47 3.46 -3.61
N THR A 10 3.54 4.17 -2.98
CA THR A 10 3.69 5.57 -2.59
C THR A 10 3.32 5.73 -1.13
N LEU A 11 4.18 6.40 -0.37
CA LEU A 11 3.95 6.69 1.04
C LEU A 11 3.41 8.12 1.18
N SER A 12 2.33 8.28 1.94
CA SER A 12 1.68 9.57 2.16
C SER A 12 1.27 9.74 3.62
N LYS A 13 1.44 10.94 4.16
CA LYS A 13 0.85 11.33 5.46
C LYS A 13 -0.56 11.90 5.32
N LYS A 14 -1.16 11.78 4.13
CA LYS A 14 -2.53 12.19 3.83
C LYS A 14 -3.29 11.05 3.19
N HIS A 15 -4.54 10.91 3.60
CA HIS A 15 -5.47 9.93 3.10
C HIS A 15 -5.67 10.14 1.58
N PRO A 16 -5.53 9.10 0.75
CA PRO A 16 -5.53 9.24 -0.71
C PRO A 16 -6.89 9.63 -1.31
N GLU A 17 -7.99 9.38 -0.59
CA GLU A 17 -9.35 9.73 -1.03
C GLU A 17 -9.90 10.99 -0.35
N THR A 18 -9.89 11.06 0.99
CA THR A 18 -10.45 12.21 1.72
C THR A 18 -9.49 13.39 1.83
N GLY A 19 -8.17 13.18 1.62
CA GLY A 19 -7.15 14.20 1.79
C GLY A 19 -6.83 14.54 3.25
N GLU A 20 -7.48 13.86 4.20
CA GLU A 20 -7.28 14.07 5.63
C GLU A 20 -5.88 13.65 6.07
N PRO A 21 -5.30 14.29 7.09
CA PRO A 21 -4.01 13.86 7.62
C PRO A 21 -4.12 12.46 8.24
N ALA A 22 -3.07 11.66 8.08
CA ALA A 22 -2.93 10.39 8.77
C ALA A 22 -2.95 10.61 10.29
N GLN A 23 -3.42 9.60 11.02
CA GLN A 23 -3.33 9.64 12.48
C GLN A 23 -1.87 9.85 12.92
N ALA A 24 -1.67 10.50 14.07
CA ALA A 24 -0.33 10.68 14.63
C ALA A 24 0.39 9.32 14.72
N GLY A 25 1.61 9.27 14.18
CA GLY A 25 2.39 8.03 14.12
C GLY A 25 2.03 7.09 12.95
N HIS A 26 1.04 7.40 12.12
CA HIS A 26 0.63 6.57 10.99
C HIS A 26 1.08 7.14 9.63
N THR A 27 1.17 6.25 8.64
CA THR A 27 1.50 6.55 7.25
C THR A 27 0.58 5.73 6.35
N PHE A 28 0.03 6.35 5.31
CA PHE A 28 -0.71 5.64 4.29
C PHE A 28 0.23 5.05 3.24
N VAL A 29 0.10 3.76 3.01
CA VAL A 29 0.79 3.03 1.94
C VAL A 29 -0.21 2.89 0.80
N ILE A 30 0.09 3.55 -0.31
CA ILE A 30 -0.78 3.60 -1.49
C ILE A 30 -0.14 2.74 -2.57
N GLY A 31 -0.89 1.75 -3.05
CA GLY A 31 -0.48 0.86 -4.13
C GLY A 31 -1.26 1.11 -5.39
N THR A 32 -0.57 1.13 -6.53
CA THR A 32 -1.21 1.17 -7.86
C THR A 32 -0.73 -0.02 -8.70
N LEU A 33 -1.66 -0.78 -9.25
CA LEU A 33 -1.42 -1.89 -10.18
C LEU A 33 -2.26 -1.69 -11.44
N GLY A 34 -1.63 -1.17 -12.49
CA GLY A 34 -2.32 -0.82 -13.74
C GLY A 34 -3.40 0.25 -13.51
N LYS A 35 -4.67 -0.12 -13.68
CA LYS A 35 -5.83 0.77 -13.43
C LYS A 35 -6.41 0.65 -12.02
N LYS A 36 -5.93 -0.31 -11.21
CA LYS A 36 -6.39 -0.50 -9.84
C LYS A 36 -5.51 0.30 -8.89
N LYS A 37 -6.13 0.96 -7.92
CA LYS A 37 -5.46 1.69 -6.85
C LYS A 37 -6.13 1.30 -5.55
N ASP A 38 -5.32 1.02 -4.54
CA ASP A 38 -5.75 0.63 -3.21
C ASP A 38 -4.74 1.15 -2.19
N TRP A 39 -5.10 1.15 -0.92
CA TRP A 39 -4.30 1.76 0.11
C TRP A 39 -4.63 1.18 1.48
N TYR A 40 -3.67 1.25 2.39
CA TYR A 40 -3.88 0.92 3.79
C TYR A 40 -3.10 1.87 4.70
N GLU A 41 -3.54 1.97 5.93
CA GLU A 41 -2.85 2.71 6.97
C GLU A 41 -1.94 1.77 7.76
N ILE A 42 -0.71 2.21 8.02
CA ILE A 42 0.24 1.49 8.85
C ILE A 42 0.92 2.45 9.82
N GLU A 43 1.29 1.96 10.99
CA GLU A 43 2.17 2.70 11.89
C GLU A 43 3.53 2.95 11.24
N THR A 44 4.02 4.18 11.35
CA THR A 44 5.31 4.64 10.80
C THR A 44 6.46 3.87 11.45
N GLU A 45 6.34 3.49 12.72
CA GLU A 45 7.34 2.65 13.40
C GLU A 45 7.41 1.24 12.79
N GLN A 46 6.26 0.69 12.38
CA GLN A 46 6.22 -0.58 11.67
C GLN A 46 6.81 -0.44 10.27
N LEU A 47 6.55 0.66 9.57
CA LEU A 47 7.10 0.92 8.23
C LEU A 47 8.65 0.84 8.20
N ASN A 48 9.33 1.28 9.26
CA ASN A 48 10.79 1.15 9.37
C ASN A 48 11.28 -0.31 9.48
N LYS A 49 10.40 -1.24 9.88
CA LYS A 49 10.69 -2.68 9.98
C LYS A 49 10.35 -3.43 8.69
N PHE A 50 9.48 -2.87 7.85
CA PHE A 50 9.08 -3.47 6.58
C PHE A 50 10.07 -3.16 5.46
N LYS A 51 10.34 -4.14 4.58
CA LYS A 51 11.02 -3.87 3.32
C LYS A 51 10.01 -3.45 2.28
N ASN A 52 10.49 -2.76 1.25
CA ASN A 52 9.64 -2.36 0.12
C ASN A 52 8.93 -3.56 -0.53
N GLU A 53 9.56 -4.73 -0.56
CA GLU A 53 8.97 -5.97 -1.09
C GLU A 53 7.77 -6.44 -0.26
N ASP A 54 7.83 -6.30 1.08
CA ASP A 54 6.72 -6.65 1.95
C ASP A 54 5.51 -5.73 1.70
N LEU A 55 5.77 -4.41 1.59
CA LEU A 55 4.74 -3.41 1.27
C LEU A 55 4.09 -3.69 -0.10
N GLN A 56 4.91 -4.02 -1.10
CA GLN A 56 4.43 -4.41 -2.43
C GLN A 56 3.56 -5.67 -2.39
N LEU A 57 3.94 -6.67 -1.57
CA LEU A 57 3.18 -7.91 -1.45
C LEU A 57 1.82 -7.68 -0.78
N GLU A 58 1.77 -6.87 0.28
CA GLU A 58 0.53 -6.51 0.97
C GLU A 58 -0.42 -5.75 0.02
N LEU A 59 0.10 -4.72 -0.67
CA LEU A 59 -0.66 -4.00 -1.68
C LEU A 59 -1.11 -4.92 -2.83
N PHE A 60 -0.26 -5.85 -3.25
CA PHE A 60 -0.63 -6.81 -4.30
C PHE A 60 -1.81 -7.69 -3.87
N LYS A 61 -1.86 -8.14 -2.61
CA LYS A 61 -3.00 -8.91 -2.08
C LYS A 61 -4.29 -8.08 -2.08
N LEU A 62 -4.22 -6.80 -1.72
CA LEU A 62 -5.37 -5.88 -1.74
C LEU A 62 -5.84 -5.57 -3.17
N LEU A 63 -4.90 -5.27 -4.08
CA LEU A 63 -5.18 -4.92 -5.49
C LEU A 63 -5.59 -6.13 -6.35
N HIS A 64 -5.09 -7.29 -5.99
CA HIS A 64 -5.34 -8.56 -6.65
C HIS A 64 -5.87 -9.56 -5.62
N PRO A 65 -7.11 -9.37 -5.11
CA PRO A 65 -7.77 -10.43 -4.38
C PRO A 65 -7.85 -11.58 -5.37
N GLN A 66 -7.05 -12.63 -5.14
CA GLN A 66 -7.27 -13.89 -5.82
C GLN A 66 -8.63 -14.35 -5.30
N THR A 67 -9.68 -14.02 -6.04
CA THR A 67 -10.92 -14.78 -6.00
C THR A 67 -10.47 -16.22 -6.23
N HIS A 68 -10.41 -17.01 -5.16
CA HIS A 68 -10.35 -18.47 -5.27
C HIS A 68 -11.54 -18.84 -6.17
N HIS A 69 -11.24 -19.13 -7.43
CA HIS A 69 -12.17 -19.82 -8.32
C HIS A 69 -12.32 -21.27 -7.84
#